data_AF-A0A150WI22-F1
#
_entry.id   AF-A0A150WI22-F1
#
_cell.length_a   1.000
_cell.length_b   1.000
_cell.length_c   1.000
_cell.angle_alpha   90.00
_cell.angle_beta   90.00
_cell.angle_gamma   90.00
#
_symmetry.space_group_name_H-M   'P 1'
#
loop_
_entity.id
_entity.type
_entity.pdbx_description
1 polymer ?
#
loop_
_entity_poly.entity_id
_entity_poly.type
_entity_poly.pdbx_seq_one_letter_code
_entity_poly.pdbx_strand_id
1 'polypeptide(L)'
;MKTLLAIAVLFAGSISFAAPDCTKEAKDKWMPEAKMKEMILSQGYKIKKFKIDGNCYEIYGWDKAGAKVEIYFNPVDGSIVKEYKK
;
A
#
# COMPACT_ATOMS: atom_id res chain seq x y z
N MET A 1 44.20 5.81 -35.66
CA MET A 1 43.39 4.93 -34.80
C MET A 1 43.64 5.28 -33.34
N LYS A 2 42.61 5.71 -32.62
CA LYS A 2 42.61 5.81 -31.15
C LYS A 2 41.21 5.41 -30.69
N THR A 3 41.08 4.13 -30.38
CA THR A 3 39.95 3.56 -29.65
C THR A 3 40.04 4.05 -28.20
N LEU A 4 39.01 4.73 -27.73
CA LEU A 4 38.79 4.92 -26.30
C LEU A 4 37.41 4.37 -25.94
N LEU A 5 37.46 3.38 -25.06
CA LEU A 5 36.36 2.64 -24.45
C LEU A 5 35.27 3.60 -23.93
N ALA A 6 34.03 3.38 -24.36
CA ALA A 6 32.86 3.94 -23.71
C ALA A 6 32.48 3.04 -22.52
N ILE A 7 32.62 3.56 -21.29
CA ILE A 7 32.09 2.93 -20.08
C ILE A 7 30.59 3.24 -20.03
N ALA A 8 29.76 2.25 -20.36
CA ALA A 8 28.31 2.34 -20.18
C ALA A 8 27.97 2.03 -18.71
N VAL A 9 27.75 3.07 -17.90
CA VAL A 9 27.18 2.93 -16.56
C VAL A 9 25.69 2.71 -16.71
N LEU A 10 25.24 1.46 -16.59
CA LEU A 10 23.82 1.12 -16.51
C LEU A 10 23.31 1.50 -15.12
N PHE A 11 22.69 2.67 -15.01
CA PHE A 11 21.87 3.02 -13.86
C PHE A 11 20.59 2.16 -13.89
N ALA A 12 20.62 1.00 -13.22
CA ALA A 12 19.40 0.31 -12.82
C ALA A 12 18.80 1.07 -11.63
N GLY A 13 17.98 2.08 -11.92
CA GLY A 13 17.24 2.80 -10.90
C GLY A 13 16.23 1.88 -10.22
N SER A 14 16.35 1.70 -8.91
CA SER A 14 15.34 1.04 -8.08
C SER A 14 14.06 1.87 -8.15
N ILE A 15 13.00 1.32 -8.74
CA ILE A 15 11.67 1.95 -8.71
C ILE A 15 11.14 1.78 -7.29
N SER A 16 11.32 2.80 -6.45
CA SER A 16 10.65 2.86 -5.15
C SER A 16 9.21 3.28 -5.41
N PHE A 17 8.27 2.34 -5.24
CA PHE A 17 6.85 2.67 -5.27
C PHE A 17 6.49 3.33 -3.94
N ALA A 18 6.31 4.65 -3.97
CA ALA A 18 5.75 5.38 -2.84
C ALA A 18 4.32 4.88 -2.57
N ALA A 19 3.92 4.87 -1.29
CA ALA A 19 2.53 4.65 -0.92
C ALA A 19 1.61 5.68 -1.62
N PRO A 20 0.38 5.30 -1.97
CA PRO A 20 -0.59 6.23 -2.55
C PRO A 20 -0.97 7.34 -1.55
N ASP A 21 -1.46 8.46 -2.07
CA ASP A 21 -2.03 9.56 -1.27
C ASP A 21 -3.48 9.21 -0.89
N CYS A 22 -3.74 8.81 0.35
CA CYS A 22 -5.07 8.35 0.77
C CYS A 22 -5.98 9.45 1.33
N THR A 23 -5.44 10.44 2.05
CA THR A 23 -6.24 11.54 2.62
C THR A 23 -5.41 12.74 3.04
N LYS A 24 -5.98 13.94 2.96
CA LYS A 24 -5.36 15.17 3.48
C LYS A 24 -5.84 15.52 4.90
N GLU A 25 -6.79 14.75 5.42
CA GLU A 25 -7.39 14.98 6.74
C GLU A 25 -6.40 14.65 7.86
N ALA A 26 -6.50 15.44 8.94
CA ALA A 26 -5.70 15.23 10.13
C ALA A 26 -6.03 13.89 10.82
N LYS A 27 -5.04 13.34 11.55
CA LYS A 27 -5.14 12.01 12.18
C LYS A 27 -6.25 11.88 13.22
N ASP A 28 -6.74 12.98 13.80
CA ASP A 28 -7.88 12.98 14.71
C ASP A 28 -9.21 12.69 14.00
N LYS A 29 -9.27 12.86 12.67
CA LYS A 29 -10.40 12.46 11.82
C LYS A 29 -10.35 11.00 11.39
N TRP A 30 -9.23 10.31 11.63
CA TRP A 30 -9.07 8.93 11.24
C TRP A 30 -9.82 8.02 12.19
N MET A 31 -10.44 6.98 11.65
CA MET A 31 -11.04 5.96 12.49
C MET A 31 -9.96 5.16 13.24
N PRO A 32 -10.23 4.66 14.45
CA PRO A 32 -9.28 3.81 15.16
C PRO A 32 -8.90 2.56 14.35
N GLU A 33 -7.64 2.12 14.44
CA GLU A 33 -7.18 0.92 13.72
C GLU A 33 -8.04 -0.32 13.99
N ALA A 34 -8.53 -0.47 15.22
CA ALA A 34 -9.40 -1.59 15.59
C ALA A 34 -10.71 -1.59 14.78
N LYS A 35 -11.35 -0.42 14.64
CA LYS A 35 -12.56 -0.25 13.83
C LYS A 35 -12.28 -0.55 12.36
N MET A 36 -11.12 -0.12 11.86
CA MET A 36 -10.69 -0.42 10.50
C MET A 36 -10.51 -1.93 10.27
N LYS A 37 -9.80 -2.61 11.17
CA LYS A 37 -9.56 -4.05 11.08
C LYS A 37 -10.88 -4.83 11.11
N GLU A 38 -11.80 -4.46 12.00
CA GLU A 38 -13.13 -5.06 12.07
C GLU A 38 -13.90 -4.90 10.76
N MET A 39 -13.93 -3.69 10.19
CA MET A 39 -14.58 -3.40 8.92
C MET A 39 -13.98 -4.22 7.76
N ILE A 40 -12.66 -4.38 7.71
CA ILE A 40 -11.98 -5.18 6.68
C ILE A 40 -12.33 -6.66 6.84
N LEU A 41 -12.32 -7.18 8.07
CA LEU A 41 -12.67 -8.57 8.36
C LEU A 41 -14.15 -8.86 8.05
N SER A 42 -15.07 -7.94 8.38
CA SER A 42 -16.51 -8.09 8.10
C SER A 42 -16.83 -8.08 6.61
N GLN A 43 -15.99 -7.43 5.81
CA GLN A 43 -16.08 -7.51 4.34
C GLN A 43 -15.60 -8.86 3.78
N GLY A 44 -14.99 -9.73 4.58
CA GLY A 44 -14.54 -11.07 4.17
C GLY A 44 -13.08 -11.15 3.76
N TYR A 45 -12.29 -10.09 4.00
CA TYR A 45 -10.83 -10.14 3.85
C TYR A 45 -10.19 -10.81 5.07
N LYS A 46 -8.96 -11.30 4.90
CA LYS A 46 -8.12 -11.79 6.00
C LYS A 46 -6.89 -10.92 6.13
N ILE A 47 -6.62 -10.40 7.32
CA ILE A 47 -5.48 -9.52 7.58
C ILE A 47 -4.30 -10.36 8.08
N LYS A 48 -3.19 -10.36 7.35
CA LYS A 48 -1.90 -10.90 7.80
C LYS A 48 -1.08 -9.82 8.53
N LYS A 49 -1.09 -8.61 7.97
CA LYS A 49 -0.36 -7.45 8.50
C LYS A 49 -1.21 -6.21 8.28
N PHE A 50 -1.24 -5.33 9.28
CA PHE A 50 -1.83 -4.01 9.20
C PHE A 50 -0.73 -2.99 9.47
N LYS A 51 -0.66 -1.93 8.68
CA LYS A 51 0.30 -0.83 8.86
C LYS A 51 -0.38 0.52 8.66
N ILE A 52 0.24 1.54 9.20
CA ILE A 52 0.06 2.92 8.75
C ILE A 52 1.22 3.20 7.79
N ASP A 53 0.92 3.49 6.53
CA ASP A 53 1.92 3.86 5.53
C ASP A 53 1.55 5.21 4.93
N GLY A 54 2.40 6.22 5.15
CA GLY A 54 2.07 7.62 4.87
C GLY A 54 0.78 8.07 5.55
N ASN A 55 -0.21 8.43 4.73
CA ASN A 55 -1.55 8.83 5.14
C ASN A 55 -2.62 7.75 4.92
N CYS A 56 -2.20 6.49 4.76
CA CYS A 56 -3.06 5.34 4.51
C CYS A 56 -3.07 4.36 5.67
N TYR A 57 -4.15 3.59 5.76
CA TYR A 57 -4.10 2.27 6.37
C TYR A 57 -3.83 1.22 5.30
N GLU A 58 -2.80 0.42 5.50
CA GLU A 58 -2.35 -0.61 4.57
C GLU A 58 -2.55 -1.99 5.20
N ILE A 59 -3.10 -2.93 4.44
CA ILE A 59 -3.07 -4.35 4.82
C ILE A 59 -2.27 -5.17 3.83
N TYR A 60 -1.63 -6.22 4.34
CA TYR A 60 -1.28 -7.41 3.58
C TYR A 60 -2.16 -8.54 4.05
N GLY A 61 -2.69 -9.33 3.14
CA GLY A 61 -3.67 -10.31 3.51
C GLY A 61 -4.16 -11.13 2.34
N TRP A 62 -5.42 -11.56 2.44
CA TRP A 62 -6.13 -12.28 1.40
C TRP A 62 -7.50 -11.67 1.17
N ASP A 63 -7.93 -11.64 -0.09
CA ASP A 63 -9.29 -11.28 -0.46
C ASP A 63 -10.28 -12.43 -0.20
N LYS A 64 -11.55 -12.19 -0.53
CA LYS A 64 -12.65 -13.16 -0.32
C LYS A 64 -12.47 -14.44 -1.13
N ALA A 65 -11.73 -14.40 -2.22
CA ALA A 65 -11.40 -15.55 -3.05
C ALA A 65 -10.14 -16.28 -2.57
N GLY A 66 -9.47 -15.77 -1.52
CA GLY A 66 -8.24 -16.34 -0.98
C GLY A 66 -6.98 -15.95 -1.77
N ALA A 67 -7.05 -14.98 -2.67
CA ALA A 67 -5.86 -14.45 -3.35
C ALA A 67 -5.12 -13.45 -2.46
N LYS A 68 -3.79 -13.43 -2.52
CA LYS A 68 -2.99 -12.48 -1.73
C LYS A 68 -3.17 -11.07 -2.25
N VAL A 69 -3.33 -10.13 -1.33
CA VAL A 69 -3.55 -8.72 -1.64
C VAL A 69 -2.74 -7.81 -0.73
N GLU A 70 -2.35 -6.67 -1.29
CA GLU A 70 -1.94 -5.47 -0.56
C GLU A 70 -2.97 -4.38 -0.86
N ILE A 71 -3.62 -3.84 0.18
CA ILE A 71 -4.69 -2.85 0.01
C ILE A 71 -4.41 -1.64 0.87
N TYR A 72 -4.47 -0.47 0.25
CA TYR A 72 -4.40 0.83 0.89
C TYR A 72 -5.81 1.41 0.98
N PHE A 73 -6.15 1.85 2.17
CA PHE A 73 -7.44 2.40 2.49
C PHE A 73 -7.32 3.83 3.00
N ASN A 74 -8.34 4.63 2.70
CA ASN A 74 -8.54 5.92 3.33
C ASN A 74 -8.95 5.71 4.80
N PRO A 75 -8.18 6.23 5.77
CA PRO A 75 -8.45 6.02 7.19
C PRO A 75 -9.65 6.82 7.72
N VAL A 76 -10.22 7.74 6.93
CA VAL A 76 -11.39 8.54 7.34
C VAL A 76 -12.69 7.77 7.11
N ASP A 77 -12.85 7.16 5.93
CA ASP A 77 -14.11 6.53 5.50
C ASP A 77 -13.98 5.02 5.24
N GLY A 78 -12.77 4.48 5.22
CA GLY A 78 -12.52 3.07 4.99
C GLY A 78 -12.57 2.64 3.52
N SER A 79 -12.65 3.59 2.58
CA SER A 79 -12.65 3.30 1.14
C SER A 79 -11.31 2.76 0.66
N ILE A 80 -11.35 1.84 -0.32
CA ILE A 80 -10.13 1.33 -0.97
C ILE A 80 -9.60 2.39 -1.92
N VAL A 81 -8.38 2.86 -1.67
CA VAL A 81 -7.67 3.81 -2.54
C VAL A 81 -6.87 3.06 -3.60
N LYS A 82 -6.22 1.95 -3.21
CA LYS A 82 -5.44 1.10 -4.12
C LYS A 82 -5.42 -0.34 -3.65
N GLU A 83 -5.52 -1.27 -4.59
CA GLU A 83 -5.34 -2.70 -4.35
C GLU A 83 -4.32 -3.27 -5.34
N TYR A 84 -3.40 -4.09 -4.84
CA TYR A 84 -2.44 -4.87 -5.62
C TYR A 84 -2.64 -6.35 -5.33
N LYS A 85 -2.72 -7.17 -6.38
CA LYS A 85 -2.59 -8.63 -6.26
C LYS A 85 -1.11 -8.97 -6.03
N LYS A 86 -0.83 -9.91 -5.12
CA LYS A 86 0.52 -10.31 -4.70
C LYS A 86 0.77 -11.80 -4.93
#